data_AF-A0A244CL97-F1
#
_entry.id   AF-A0A244CL97-F1
#
_cell.length_a   1.000
_cell.length_b   1.000
_cell.length_c   1.000
_cell.angle_alpha   90.00
_cell.angle_beta   90.00
_cell.angle_gamma   90.00
#
_symmetry.space_group_name_H-M   'P 1'
#
loop_
_entity.id
_entity.type
_entity.pdbx_description
1 polymer ?
#
loop_
_entity_poly.entity_id
_entity_poly.type
_entity_poly.pdbx_seq_one_letter_code
_entity_poly.pdbx_strand_id
1 'polypeptide(L)'
;MTDKQAKWQRQEQAVRATQMAFDLSSEVQKSIKKQAIDEELTPSDMIRKILALDVKSKKTRQRLSFNLSDEEIIQLAQRFNVDPDDKRAVKQQVADLLIQHTKPTS
;
A
#
# COMPACT_ATOMS: atom_id res chain seq x y z
N MET A 1 -16.34 30.51 31.88
CA MET A 1 -16.19 29.07 31.56
C MET A 1 -15.24 28.98 30.37
N THR A 2 -13.97 28.71 30.62
CA THR A 2 -12.90 28.84 29.62
C THR A 2 -12.96 27.69 28.60
N ASP A 3 -12.83 28.00 27.31
CA ASP A 3 -12.81 27.08 26.15
C ASP A 3 -11.91 25.84 26.32
N LYS A 4 -10.95 25.92 27.25
CA LYS A 4 -10.06 24.83 27.63
C LYS A 4 -10.83 23.63 28.20
N GLN A 5 -11.82 23.84 29.08
CA GLN A 5 -12.59 22.72 29.67
C GLN A 5 -13.50 22.03 28.64
N ALA A 6 -14.07 22.79 27.70
CA ALA A 6 -14.89 22.26 26.62
C ALA A 6 -14.08 21.41 25.61
N LYS A 7 -12.82 21.79 25.33
CA LYS A 7 -11.91 20.97 24.52
C LYS A 7 -11.52 19.64 25.19
N TRP A 8 -11.36 19.64 26.51
CA TRP A 8 -11.04 18.44 27.29
C TRP A 8 -12.20 17.44 27.34
N GLN A 9 -13.45 17.89 27.51
CA GLN A 9 -14.62 17.00 27.49
C GLN A 9 -14.88 16.36 26.10
N ARG A 10 -14.56 17.07 25.01
CA ARG A 10 -14.62 16.49 23.66
C ARG A 10 -13.52 15.46 23.39
N GLN A 11 -12.38 15.55 24.10
CA GLN A 11 -11.31 14.54 24.01
C GLN A 11 -11.65 13.26 24.80
N GLU A 12 -12.42 13.34 25.89
CA GLU A 12 -12.88 12.16 26.64
C GLU A 12 -13.88 11.29 25.87
N GLN A 13 -14.63 11.85 24.91
CA GLN A 13 -15.51 11.10 24.01
C GLN A 13 -14.80 10.48 22.80
N ALA A 14 -13.46 10.45 22.78
CA ALA A 14 -12.75 9.51 21.94
C ALA A 14 -12.92 8.10 22.52
N VAL A 15 -14.07 7.47 22.25
CA VAL A 15 -14.35 6.06 22.55
C VAL A 15 -13.14 5.26 22.04
N ARG A 16 -12.35 4.71 22.97
CA ARG A 16 -11.22 3.85 22.61
C ARG A 16 -11.76 2.72 21.76
N ALA A 17 -11.27 2.59 20.54
CA ALA A 17 -11.69 1.51 19.66
C ALA A 17 -11.29 0.17 20.28
N THR A 18 -12.26 -0.71 20.52
CA THR A 18 -11.98 -2.10 20.90
C THR A 18 -11.36 -2.82 19.70
N GLN A 19 -10.12 -3.29 19.85
CA GLN A 19 -9.48 -4.10 18.82
C GLN A 19 -10.02 -5.53 18.87
N MET A 20 -10.52 -6.03 17.73
CA MET A 20 -10.93 -7.43 17.59
C MET A 20 -9.88 -8.17 16.76
N ALA A 21 -9.34 -9.24 17.33
CA ALA A 21 -8.44 -10.17 16.64
C ALA A 21 -9.20 -11.45 16.33
N PHE A 22 -8.99 -11.99 15.12
CA PHE A 22 -9.62 -13.22 14.65
C PHE A 22 -8.55 -14.21 14.25
N ASP A 23 -8.79 -15.48 14.53
CA ASP A 23 -8.02 -16.58 13.94
C ASP A 23 -8.77 -17.07 12.69
N LEU A 24 -8.22 -16.75 11.52
CA LEU A 24 -8.82 -17.02 10.21
C LEU A 24 -7.85 -17.84 9.37
N SER A 25 -8.39 -18.71 8.51
CA SER A 25 -7.56 -19.45 7.56
C SER A 25 -6.74 -18.51 6.68
N SER A 26 -5.56 -18.98 6.26
CA SER A 26 -4.67 -18.20 5.40
C SER A 26 -5.32 -17.79 4.07
N GLU A 27 -6.23 -18.62 3.56
CA GLU A 27 -6.99 -18.35 2.34
C GLU A 27 -7.94 -17.16 2.51
N VAL A 28 -8.71 -17.14 3.61
CA VAL A 28 -9.63 -16.02 3.93
C VAL A 28 -8.84 -14.72 4.10
N GLN A 29 -7.72 -14.77 4.85
CA GLN A 29 -6.87 -13.60 5.04
C GLN A 29 -6.31 -13.07 3.72
N LYS A 30 -5.84 -13.95 2.83
CA LYS A 30 -5.32 -13.58 1.51
C LYS A 30 -6.40 -12.96 0.64
N SER A 31 -7.61 -13.54 0.63
CA SER A 31 -8.74 -13.03 -0.16
C SER A 31 -9.11 -11.60 0.24
N ILE A 32 -9.29 -11.35 1.54
CA ILE A 32 -9.63 -10.00 2.05
C ILE A 32 -8.52 -9.00 1.74
N LYS A 33 -7.24 -9.38 1.90
CA LYS A 33 -6.11 -8.51 1.57
C LYS A 33 -6.04 -8.17 0.08
N LYS A 34 -6.33 -9.12 -0.81
CA LYS A 34 -6.39 -8.88 -2.26
C LYS A 34 -7.50 -7.89 -2.61
N GLN A 35 -8.71 -8.11 -2.10
CA GLN A 35 -9.83 -7.18 -2.30
C GLN A 35 -9.48 -5.77 -1.80
N ALA A 36 -8.82 -5.66 -0.65
CA ALA A 36 -8.37 -4.37 -0.13
C ALA A 36 -7.37 -3.68 -1.09
N ILE A 37 -6.43 -4.44 -1.66
CA ILE A 37 -5.49 -3.92 -2.67
C ILE A 37 -6.24 -3.45 -3.92
N ASP A 38 -7.15 -4.26 -4.46
CA ASP A 38 -7.92 -3.98 -5.67
C ASP A 38 -8.79 -2.72 -5.52
N GLU A 39 -9.31 -2.47 -4.32
CA GLU A 39 -10.14 -1.31 -4.00
C GLU A 39 -9.36 -0.09 -3.48
N GLU A 40 -8.03 -0.17 -3.43
CA GLU A 40 -7.19 0.89 -2.85
C GLU A 40 -7.54 1.20 -1.37
N LEU A 41 -7.94 0.17 -0.63
CA LEU A 41 -8.28 0.22 0.80
C LEU A 41 -7.21 -0.45 1.66
N THR A 42 -7.16 -0.07 2.94
CA THR A 42 -6.43 -0.88 3.92
C THR A 42 -7.23 -2.15 4.25
N PRO A 43 -6.60 -3.24 4.72
CA PRO A 43 -7.36 -4.41 5.19
C PRO A 43 -8.39 -4.08 6.28
N SER A 44 -8.11 -3.11 7.16
CA SER A 44 -9.05 -2.67 8.19
C SER A 44 -10.26 -1.94 7.61
N ASP A 45 -10.05 -1.09 6.61
CA ASP A 45 -11.13 -0.40 5.92
C ASP A 45 -11.96 -1.34 5.05
N MET A 46 -11.33 -2.36 4.45
CA MET A 46 -12.04 -3.44 3.78
C MET A 46 -12.95 -4.20 4.76
N ILE A 47 -12.46 -4.54 5.95
CA ILE A 47 -13.29 -5.17 7.00
C ILE A 47 -14.44 -4.25 7.40
N ARG A 48 -14.21 -2.93 7.57
CA ARG A 48 -15.29 -1.97 7.84
C ARG A 48 -16.32 -1.95 6.72
N LYS A 49 -15.89 -1.94 5.46
CA LYS A 49 -16.76 -1.98 4.30
C LYS A 49 -17.63 -3.25 4.27
N ILE A 50 -17.04 -4.42 4.53
CA ILE A 50 -17.74 -5.70 4.61
C ILE A 50 -18.81 -5.67 5.72
N LEU A 51 -18.50 -5.03 6.85
CA LEU A 51 -19.41 -4.86 7.98
C LEU A 51 -20.41 -3.70 7.80
N ALA A 52 -20.47 -3.06 6.62
CA ALA A 52 -21.29 -1.89 6.33
C ALA A 52 -21.07 -0.72 7.32
N LEU A 53 -19.82 -0.56 7.81
CA LEU A 53 -19.39 0.53 8.66
C LEU A 53 -18.75 1.67 7.85
N ASP A 54 -18.70 2.86 8.44
CA ASP A 54 -18.08 4.03 7.83
C ASP A 54 -16.57 3.83 7.56
N VAL A 55 -16.15 4.09 6.33
CA VAL A 55 -14.76 3.99 5.87
C VAL A 55 -14.15 5.38 5.90
N LYS A 56 -13.35 5.64 6.93
CA LYS A 56 -12.82 6.99 7.22
C LYS A 56 -11.58 7.35 6.39
N SER A 57 -10.89 6.37 5.82
CA SER A 57 -9.61 6.58 5.15
C SER A 57 -9.78 7.08 3.73
N LYS A 58 -8.89 7.98 3.32
CA LYS A 58 -8.70 8.29 1.90
C LYS A 58 -8.12 7.06 1.20
N LYS A 59 -8.41 6.91 -0.10
CA LYS A 59 -7.82 5.87 -0.96
C LYS A 59 -6.30 5.75 -0.72
N THR A 60 -5.85 4.54 -0.44
CA THR A 60 -4.44 4.22 -0.21
C THR A 60 -3.77 3.96 -1.55
N ARG A 61 -2.87 4.87 -1.95
CA ARG A 61 -2.13 4.71 -3.20
C ARG A 61 -1.18 3.52 -3.09
N GLN A 62 -1.43 2.47 -3.86
CA GLN A 62 -0.50 1.35 -3.98
C GLN A 62 0.78 1.83 -4.67
N ARG A 63 1.93 1.56 -4.06
CA ARG A 63 3.25 1.96 -4.59
C ARG A 63 4.15 0.74 -4.67
N LEU A 64 4.80 0.58 -5.82
CA LEU A 64 5.88 -0.37 -6.00
C LEU A 64 7.20 0.41 -5.94
N SER A 65 8.05 0.05 -4.97
CA SER A 65 9.39 0.60 -4.82
C SER A 65 10.30 -0.45 -4.21
N PHE A 66 11.53 -0.51 -4.68
CA PHE A 66 12.59 -1.31 -4.09
C PHE A 66 13.89 -0.53 -4.19
N ASN A 67 14.87 -0.89 -3.37
CA ASN A 67 16.17 -0.24 -3.34
C ASN A 67 17.14 -0.99 -4.24
N LEU A 68 18.05 -0.24 -4.85
CA LEU A 68 19.15 -0.75 -5.65
C LEU A 68 20.43 -0.12 -5.12
N SER A 69 21.47 -0.93 -4.98
CA SER A 69 22.85 -0.49 -4.82
C SER A 69 23.41 0.04 -6.15
N ASP A 70 24.51 0.77 -6.10
CA ASP A 70 25.18 1.25 -7.33
C ASP A 70 25.68 0.08 -8.19
N GLU A 71 26.12 -1.02 -7.59
CA GLU A 71 26.54 -2.22 -8.32
C GLU A 71 25.37 -2.86 -9.08
N GLU A 72 24.19 -2.97 -8.45
CA GLU A 72 22.99 -3.49 -9.13
C GLU A 72 22.51 -2.56 -10.25
N ILE A 73 22.67 -1.23 -10.10
CA ILE A 73 22.38 -0.28 -11.17
C ILE A 73 23.30 -0.52 -12.37
N ILE A 74 24.60 -0.73 -12.15
CA ILE A 74 25.57 -1.02 -13.21
C ILE A 74 25.23 -2.35 -13.90
N GLN A 75 24.91 -3.39 -13.13
CA GLN A 75 24.50 -4.69 -13.69
C GLN A 75 23.23 -4.57 -14.55
N LEU A 76 22.23 -3.80 -14.09
CA LEU A 76 21.02 -3.53 -14.85
C LEU A 76 21.30 -2.71 -16.11
N ALA A 77 22.18 -1.71 -16.03
CA ALA A 77 22.56 -0.90 -17.18
C ALA A 77 23.19 -1.75 -18.29
N GLN A 78 24.11 -2.64 -17.92
CA GLN A 78 24.71 -3.62 -18.83
C GLN A 78 23.64 -4.54 -19.43
N ARG A 79 22.73 -5.07 -18.60
CA ARG A 79 21.64 -5.97 -19.05
C ARG A 79 20.71 -5.29 -20.05
N PHE A 80 20.39 -4.02 -19.83
CA PHE A 80 19.52 -3.25 -20.71
C PHE A 80 20.26 -2.56 -21.86
N ASN A 81 21.58 -2.72 -21.93
CA ASN A 81 22.44 -2.04 -22.90
C ASN A 81 22.25 -0.51 -22.89
N VAL A 82 22.22 0.07 -21.69
CA VAL A 82 22.16 1.52 -21.45
C VAL A 82 23.40 1.98 -20.69
N ASP A 83 23.66 3.28 -20.71
CA ASP A 83 24.78 3.88 -19.98
C ASP A 83 24.61 3.68 -18.45
N PRO A 84 25.61 3.12 -17.73
CA PRO A 84 25.56 2.96 -16.28
C PRO A 84 25.43 4.27 -15.50
N ASP A 85 25.87 5.39 -16.07
CA ASP A 85 25.69 6.71 -15.46
C ASP A 85 24.29 7.29 -15.72
N ASP A 86 23.54 6.73 -16.70
CA ASP A 86 22.14 7.09 -16.95
C ASP A 86 21.17 6.27 -16.09
N LYS A 87 21.12 6.62 -14.79
CA LYS A 87 20.16 6.04 -13.84
C LYS A 87 18.70 6.20 -14.29
N ARG A 88 18.38 7.18 -15.13
CA ARG A 88 17.02 7.40 -15.64
C ARG A 88 16.68 6.36 -16.71
N ALA A 89 17.61 6.06 -17.62
CA ALA A 89 17.44 5.00 -18.62
C ALA A 89 17.25 3.64 -17.94
N VAL A 90 18.06 3.32 -16.92
CA VAL A 90 17.89 2.09 -16.13
C VAL A 90 16.50 2.02 -15.50
N LYS A 91 16.04 3.10 -14.87
CA LYS A 91 14.70 3.17 -14.26
C LYS A 91 13.58 2.97 -15.28
N GLN A 92 13.70 3.53 -16.48
CA GLN A 92 12.70 3.37 -17.54
C GLN A 92 12.62 1.90 -17.99
N GLN A 93 13.77 1.26 -18.21
CA GLN A 93 13.85 -0.14 -18.61
C GLN A 93 13.29 -1.09 -17.54
N VAL A 94 13.55 -0.81 -16.26
CA VAL A 94 12.91 -1.54 -15.14
C VAL A 94 11.39 -1.38 -15.18
N ALA A 95 10.88 -0.16 -15.38
CA ALA A 95 9.44 0.07 -15.46
C ALA A 95 8.80 -0.69 -16.63
N ASP A 96 9.43 -0.66 -17.81
CA ASP A 96 8.94 -1.35 -19.00
C ASP A 96 8.94 -2.88 -18.82
N LEU A 97 9.98 -3.43 -18.19
CA LEU A 97 10.05 -4.85 -17.83
C LEU A 97 8.93 -5.24 -16.86
N LEU A 98 8.69 -4.43 -15.83
CA LEU A 98 7.60 -4.69 -14.87
C LEU A 98 6.23 -4.65 -15.54
N ILE A 99 6.00 -3.69 -16.45
CA ILE A 99 4.77 -3.62 -17.24
C ILE A 99 4.61 -4.89 -18.09
N GLN A 100 5.66 -5.32 -18.80
CA GLN A 100 5.62 -6.53 -19.62
C GLN A 100 5.33 -7.79 -18.81
N HIS A 101 5.90 -7.91 -17.61
CA HIS A 101 5.70 -9.06 -16.73
C HIS A 101 4.24 -9.21 -16.27
N THR A 102 3.46 -8.12 -16.23
CA THR A 102 2.05 -8.13 -15.81
C THR A 102 1.06 -8.31 -16.96
N LYS A 103 1.51 -8.29 -18.22
CA LYS A 103 0.62 -8.52 -19.36
C LYS A 103 0.21 -10.01 -19.38
N PRO A 104 -1.09 -10.34 -19.46
CA PRO A 104 -1.51 -11.72 -19.62
C PRO A 104 -0.99 -12.25 -20.95
N THR A 105 -0.26 -13.37 -20.91
CA THR A 105 0.06 -14.15 -22.12
C THR A 105 -1.27 -14.59 -22.72
N SER A 106 -1.65 -13.97 -23.83
CA SER A 106 -2.84 -14.38 -24.60
C SER A 106 -2.63 -15.74 -25.24
#